data_AF-A0A1I5XYG2-F1
#
_entry.id   AF-A0A1I5XYG2-F1
#
_cell.length_a   1.000
_cell.length_b   1.000
_cell.length_c   1.000
_cell.angle_alpha   90.00
_cell.angle_beta   90.00
_cell.angle_gamma   90.00
#
_symmetry.space_group_name_H-M   'P 1'
#
loop_
_entity.id
_entity.type
_entity.pdbx_description
1 polymer ?
#
loop_
_entity_poly.entity_id
_entity_poly.type
_entity_poly.pdbx_seq_one_letter_code
_entity_poly.pdbx_strand_id
1 'polypeptide(L)'
;MRILPKIFMATGLFLATSAVGAQATCLSIDYSGPFWVNHCSTSVWVNWSDNAYCGNWSCSDRVGAGQRSTASIGSSVQWCEWTGGATGRGPC
;
A
#
# COMPACT_ATOMS: atom_id res chain seq x y z
N MET A 1 -19.42 12.54 -59.83
CA MET A 1 -19.35 13.86 -59.17
C MET A 1 -19.88 13.69 -57.75
N ARG A 2 -19.24 14.36 -56.78
CA ARG A 2 -19.44 14.35 -55.31
C ARG A 2 -18.55 13.36 -54.55
N ILE A 3 -17.55 13.97 -53.91
CA ILE A 3 -16.45 13.42 -53.12
C ILE A 3 -16.57 14.06 -51.70
N LEU A 4 -16.28 13.25 -50.66
CA LEU A 4 -16.05 13.57 -49.23
C LEU A 4 -17.25 13.84 -48.29
N PRO A 5 -17.18 13.44 -46.98
CA PRO A 5 -16.13 13.82 -46.00
C PRO A 5 -15.33 12.63 -45.41
N LYS A 6 -14.02 12.77 -45.11
CA LYS A 6 -13.42 13.35 -43.88
C LYS A 6 -13.96 12.59 -42.64
N ILE A 7 -13.16 11.82 -41.92
CA ILE A 7 -12.16 12.32 -40.96
C ILE A 7 -11.24 11.15 -40.56
N PHE A 8 -9.93 11.40 -40.64
CA PHE A 8 -8.90 10.66 -39.94
C PHE A 8 -8.89 11.18 -38.50
N MET A 9 -9.27 10.37 -37.52
CA MET A 9 -8.91 10.59 -36.12
C MET A 9 -8.84 9.24 -35.43
N ALA A 10 -7.64 8.66 -35.48
CA ALA A 10 -7.24 7.62 -34.55
C ALA A 10 -7.14 8.25 -33.16
N THR A 11 -8.27 8.35 -32.47
CA THR A 11 -8.28 8.52 -31.02
C THR A 11 -8.50 7.13 -30.47
N GLY A 12 -7.44 6.31 -30.54
CA GLY A 12 -7.34 5.14 -29.68
C GLY A 12 -7.45 5.66 -28.26
N LEU A 13 -8.65 5.49 -27.70
CA LEU A 13 -8.93 5.71 -26.30
C LEU A 13 -7.97 4.79 -25.55
N PHE A 14 -6.81 5.31 -25.19
CA PHE A 14 -6.08 4.80 -24.05
C PHE A 14 -7.05 5.01 -22.88
N LEU A 15 -7.89 4.01 -22.63
CA LEU A 15 -8.23 3.69 -21.26
C LEU A 15 -6.87 3.42 -20.61
N ALA A 16 -6.25 4.49 -20.11
CA ALA A 16 -5.50 4.37 -18.89
C ALA A 16 -6.54 3.90 -17.87
N THR A 17 -6.75 2.58 -17.85
CA THR A 17 -7.04 1.92 -16.60
C THR A 17 -5.89 2.37 -15.73
N SER A 18 -6.14 3.41 -14.93
CA SER A 18 -5.43 3.59 -13.70
C SER A 18 -5.66 2.27 -12.97
N ALA A 19 -4.75 1.33 -13.22
CA ALA A 19 -4.47 0.25 -12.32
C ALA A 19 -3.92 0.93 -11.07
N VAL A 20 -4.80 1.58 -10.31
CA VAL A 20 -4.79 1.42 -8.87
C VAL A 20 -4.93 -0.08 -8.70
N GLY A 21 -3.80 -0.78 -8.83
CA GLY A 21 -3.71 -2.16 -8.43
C GLY A 21 -4.26 -2.16 -7.02
N ALA A 22 -5.41 -2.79 -6.84
CA ALA A 22 -5.85 -3.20 -5.53
C ALA A 22 -4.73 -4.12 -5.05
N GLN A 23 -3.74 -3.53 -4.38
CA GLN A 23 -2.69 -4.28 -3.73
C GLN A 23 -3.43 -5.02 -2.65
N ALA A 24 -3.70 -6.30 -2.90
CA ALA A 24 -4.26 -7.18 -1.91
C ALA A 24 -3.33 -7.04 -0.70
N THR A 25 -3.84 -6.40 0.35
CA THR A 25 -3.04 -6.10 1.53
C THR A 25 -2.62 -7.43 2.14
N CYS A 26 -1.35 -7.77 1.99
CA CYS A 26 -0.76 -9.04 2.39
C CYS A 26 0.02 -8.91 3.70
N LEU A 27 -0.10 -7.77 4.40
CA LEU A 27 0.39 -7.60 5.76
C LEU A 27 -0.66 -8.11 6.75
N SER A 28 -0.24 -8.85 7.76
CA SER A 28 -1.09 -9.27 8.88
C SER A 28 -0.40 -9.02 10.22
N ILE A 29 -1.16 -9.06 11.31
CA ILE A 29 -0.59 -9.03 12.67
C ILE A 29 -0.51 -10.47 13.18
N ASP A 30 0.68 -10.91 13.60
CA ASP A 30 0.82 -12.13 14.38
C ASP A 30 0.44 -11.82 15.84
N TYR A 31 -0.56 -12.52 16.38
CA TYR A 31 -0.98 -12.32 17.77
C TYR A 31 -0.14 -13.12 18.79
N SER A 32 0.74 -14.02 18.33
CA SER A 32 1.69 -14.74 19.21
C SER A 32 2.80 -13.85 19.76
N GLY A 33 3.02 -12.71 19.13
CA GLY A 33 3.78 -11.57 19.62
C GLY A 33 3.42 -10.42 18.69
N PRO A 34 2.99 -9.26 19.18
CA PRO A 34 2.27 -8.27 18.36
C PRO A 34 3.24 -7.65 17.35
N PHE A 35 3.39 -8.28 16.19
CA PHE A 35 4.33 -7.93 15.12
C PHE A 35 3.61 -8.00 13.78
N TRP A 36 4.08 -7.21 12.81
CA TRP A 36 3.61 -7.31 11.43
C TRP A 36 4.28 -8.50 10.75
N VAL A 37 3.53 -9.22 9.93
CA VAL A 37 4.03 -10.28 9.05
C VAL A 37 3.70 -9.91 7.62
N ASN A 38 4.72 -9.83 6.78
CA ASN A 38 4.57 -9.49 5.38
C ASN A 38 4.48 -10.75 4.51
N HIS A 39 3.30 -11.03 3.98
CA HIS A 39 3.06 -12.11 3.02
C HIS A 39 3.19 -11.67 1.56
N CYS A 40 3.56 -10.43 1.31
CA CYS A 40 3.80 -9.92 -0.04
C CYS A 40 5.10 -10.48 -0.62
N SER A 41 5.16 -10.57 -1.96
CA SER A 41 6.38 -10.95 -2.69
C SER A 41 7.45 -9.85 -2.71
N THR A 42 7.15 -8.67 -2.16
CA THR A 42 8.03 -7.51 -2.08
C THR A 42 8.05 -6.91 -0.67
N SER A 43 9.02 -6.03 -0.41
CA SER A 43 9.07 -5.28 0.84
C SER A 43 7.91 -4.29 0.94
N VAL A 44 7.38 -4.14 2.15
CA VAL A 44 6.29 -3.23 2.47
C VAL A 44 6.75 -2.26 3.55
N TRP A 45 6.40 -1.00 3.39
CA TRP A 45 6.46 -0.01 4.47
C TRP A 45 5.14 -0.01 5.22
N VAL A 46 5.18 -0.06 6.54
CA VAL A 46 4.01 0.06 7.41
C VAL A 46 4.20 1.25 8.32
N ASN A 47 3.20 2.13 8.40
CA ASN A 47 3.06 3.07 9.50
C ASN A 47 1.87 2.65 10.34
N TRP A 48 1.97 2.90 11.65
CA TRP A 48 0.86 2.63 12.53
C TRP A 48 0.79 3.62 13.69
N SER A 49 -0.40 3.68 14.27
CA SER A 49 -0.69 4.35 15.52
C SER A 49 -1.26 3.33 16.49
N ASP A 50 -0.77 3.36 17.72
CA ASP A 50 -1.31 2.58 18.84
C ASP A 50 -1.19 3.39 20.14
N ASN A 51 -1.89 2.94 21.18
CA ASN A 51 -1.89 3.61 22.49
C ASN A 51 -0.65 3.30 23.35
N ALA A 52 0.17 2.33 22.95
CA ALA A 52 1.28 1.84 23.77
C ALA A 52 2.61 2.51 23.44
N TYR A 53 2.87 2.74 22.15
CA TYR A 53 4.19 3.10 21.62
C TYR A 53 4.12 4.25 20.62
N CYS A 54 3.13 4.24 19.72
CA CYS A 54 3.25 4.93 18.43
C CYS A 54 2.30 6.11 18.23
N GLY A 55 1.55 6.49 19.27
CA GLY A 55 0.52 7.52 19.27
C GLY A 55 0.69 8.61 18.20
N ASN A 56 -0.38 8.83 17.44
CA ASN A 56 -0.43 9.76 16.31
C ASN A 56 0.49 9.39 15.13
N TRP A 57 0.46 8.12 14.70
CA TRP A 57 1.10 7.62 13.47
C TRP A 57 2.62 7.86 13.40
N SER A 58 3.27 7.89 14.56
CA SER A 58 4.69 8.26 14.69
C SER A 58 5.64 7.11 14.38
N CYS A 59 5.15 5.87 14.36
CA CYS A 59 5.95 4.70 14.06
C CYS A 59 5.84 4.26 12.61
N SER A 60 6.95 3.73 12.12
CA SER A 60 7.11 3.17 10.79
C SER A 60 8.11 2.03 10.82
N ASP A 61 7.87 0.97 10.04
CA ASP A 61 8.82 -0.11 9.83
C ASP A 61 8.80 -0.53 8.36
N ARG A 62 9.91 -1.11 7.90
CA ARG A 62 10.01 -1.74 6.59
C ARG A 62 10.10 -3.24 6.79
N VAL A 63 9.03 -3.94 6.44
CA VAL A 63 8.97 -5.39 6.57
C VAL A 63 9.35 -6.04 5.24
N GLY A 64 10.43 -6.81 5.22
CA GLY A 64 10.87 -7.55 4.04
C GLY A 64 9.84 -8.62 3.61
N ALA A 65 9.91 -9.07 2.35
CA ALA A 65 9.02 -10.13 1.85
C ALA A 65 9.18 -11.41 2.67
N GLY A 66 8.07 -11.97 3.19
CA GLY A 66 8.08 -13.16 4.04
C GLY A 66 8.70 -12.96 5.43
N GLN A 67 8.96 -11.72 5.83
CA GLN A 67 9.59 -11.40 7.11
C GLN A 67 8.57 -10.88 8.14
N ARG A 68 9.05 -10.81 9.39
CA ARG A 68 8.35 -10.16 10.50
C ARG A 68 8.93 -8.76 10.72
N SER A 69 8.12 -7.83 11.22
CA SER A 69 8.61 -6.53 11.68
C SER A 69 9.56 -6.70 12.87
N THR A 70 10.44 -5.73 13.03
CA THR A 70 11.31 -5.65 14.21
C THR A 70 10.64 -4.90 15.36
N ALA A 71 9.62 -4.09 15.04
CA ALA A 71 8.84 -3.34 16.01
C ALA A 71 7.68 -4.17 16.58
N SER A 72 7.57 -4.18 17.91
CA SER A 72 6.37 -4.63 18.62
C SER A 72 5.25 -3.59 18.49
N ILE A 73 4.02 -4.08 18.55
CA ILE A 73 2.79 -3.32 18.33
C ILE A 73 1.96 -3.35 19.63
N GLY A 74 1.26 -2.25 19.94
CA GLY A 74 0.35 -2.18 21.09
C GLY A 74 -0.97 -2.94 20.89
N SER A 75 -1.81 -2.99 21.93
CA SER A 75 -3.21 -3.40 21.80
C SER A 75 -4.04 -2.24 21.24
N SER A 76 -4.87 -2.50 20.23
CA SER A 76 -5.67 -1.52 19.46
C SER A 76 -4.83 -0.63 18.54
N VAL A 77 -4.71 -1.07 17.28
CA VAL A 77 -3.77 -0.53 16.30
C VAL A 77 -4.51 -0.13 15.06
N GLN A 78 -4.15 1.04 14.54
CA GLN A 78 -4.51 1.48 13.20
C GLN A 78 -3.23 1.54 12.39
N TRP A 79 -3.24 1.00 11.17
CA TRP A 79 -2.06 0.96 10.32
C TRP A 79 -2.38 1.16 8.86
N CYS A 80 -1.33 1.48 8.11
CA CYS A 80 -1.34 1.67 6.68
C CYS A 80 -0.09 1.07 6.09
N GLU A 81 -0.22 0.53 4.88
CA GLU A 81 0.87 -0.14 4.18
C GLU A 81 1.09 0.43 2.79
N TRP A 82 2.36 0.46 2.36
CA TRP A 82 2.77 0.94 1.04
C TRP A 82 3.86 0.05 0.46
N THR A 83 3.67 -0.35 -0.80
CA THR A 83 4.74 -0.95 -1.61
C THR A 83 5.48 0.15 -2.37
N GLY A 84 6.77 -0.07 -2.61
CA GLY A 84 7.58 0.84 -3.43
C GLY A 84 8.16 2.08 -2.71
N GLY A 85 7.77 2.37 -1.46
CA GLY A 85 8.41 3.42 -0.66
C GLY A 85 7.64 3.89 0.58
N ALA A 86 8.29 4.67 1.45
CA ALA A 86 7.73 5.22 2.69
C ALA A 86 6.87 6.48 2.47
N THR A 87 6.10 6.53 1.38
CA THR A 87 5.44 7.76 0.92
C THR A 87 4.18 8.15 1.71
N GLY A 88 3.77 7.35 2.70
CA GLY A 88 2.71 7.73 3.64
C GLY A 88 3.24 7.86 5.05
N ARG A 89 3.24 9.08 5.59
CA ARG A 89 3.33 9.31 7.04
C ARG A 89 1.98 9.80 7.51
N GLY A 90 1.31 9.03 8.36
CA GLY A 90 -0.03 9.34 8.85
C GLY A 90 -1.07 8.29 8.43
N PRO A 91 -2.35 8.55 8.73
CA PRO A 91 -3.45 7.71 8.31
C PRO A 91 -3.59 7.69 6.79
N CYS A 92 -3.90 6.50 6.29
CA CYS A 92 -4.70 6.23 5.12
C CYS A 92 -6.17 6.14 5.57
#